data_AF-A0AAW4X1E8-F1
#
_entry.id   AF-A0AAW4X1E8-F1
#
_cell.length_a   1.000
_cell.length_b   1.000
_cell.length_c   1.000
_cell.angle_alpha   90.00
_cell.angle_beta   90.00
_cell.angle_gamma   90.00
#
_symmetry.space_group_name_H-M   'P 1'
#
loop_
_entity.id
_entity.type
_entity.pdbx_description
1 polymer ?
#
loop_
_entity_poly.entity_id
_entity_poly.type
_entity_poly.pdbx_seq_one_letter_code
_entity_poly.pdbx_strand_id
1 'polypeptide(L)'
;MVFLKEDKFKSTWIGGKAIYRTRMAVADGREVIIIAPSIHKFGEEQEIDMLICKYGYCGKEITFDYLCKNKDLQENISAAAHLIHGSSEGRFKISLASPPTKRGINRKY
;
A
#
# COMPACT_ATOMS: atom_id res chain seq x y z
N MET A 1 -1.70 9.93 12.66
CA MET A 1 -2.77 10.27 11.68
C MET A 1 -2.10 10.97 10.50
N VAL A 2 -2.33 10.52 9.28
CA VAL A 2 -1.82 11.18 8.07
C VAL A 2 -3.01 11.56 7.18
N PHE A 3 -3.01 12.80 6.71
CA PHE A 3 -4.03 13.32 5.80
C PHE A 3 -3.43 13.54 4.41
N LEU A 4 -4.05 12.96 3.38
CA LEU A 4 -3.65 13.15 1.99
C LEU A 4 -4.60 14.15 1.31
N LYS A 5 -4.04 15.28 0.86
CA LYS A 5 -4.81 16.40 0.29
C LYS A 5 -5.35 16.05 -1.10
N GLU A 6 -6.62 16.39 -1.35
CA GLU A 6 -7.42 15.94 -2.50
C GLU A 6 -6.84 16.28 -3.89
N ASP A 7 -6.08 17.38 -3.97
CA ASP A 7 -5.51 17.91 -5.21
C ASP A 7 -4.29 17.10 -5.72
N LYS A 8 -3.68 16.26 -4.87
CA LYS A 8 -2.38 15.62 -5.16
C LYS A 8 -2.34 14.09 -5.11
N PHE A 9 -3.35 13.43 -4.54
CA PHE A 9 -3.28 11.99 -4.29
C PHE A 9 -4.53 11.28 -4.82
N LYS A 10 -4.42 10.74 -6.04
CA LYS A 10 -5.47 9.95 -6.70
C LYS A 10 -5.28 8.43 -6.57
N SER A 11 -4.09 7.99 -6.13
CA SER A 11 -3.71 6.58 -5.94
C SER A 11 -2.95 6.33 -4.62
N THR A 12 -2.98 5.10 -4.10
CA THR A 12 -2.11 4.73 -2.95
C THR A 12 -0.64 4.65 -3.32
N TRP A 13 -0.30 4.55 -4.61
CA TRP A 13 1.07 4.58 -5.12
C TRP A 13 1.85 5.80 -4.60
N ILE A 14 1.20 6.97 -4.56
CA ILE A 14 1.78 8.21 -4.03
C ILE A 14 1.60 8.30 -2.50
N GLY A 15 0.52 7.71 -1.96
CA GLY A 15 0.26 7.60 -0.52
C GLY A 15 1.30 6.78 0.25
N GLY A 16 1.95 5.80 -0.38
CA GLY A 16 3.02 5.00 0.22
C GLY A 16 4.21 5.82 0.73
N LYS A 17 4.46 7.02 0.16
CA LYS A 17 5.49 7.95 0.68
C LYS A 17 5.20 8.41 2.12
N ALA A 18 3.95 8.45 2.55
CA ALA A 18 3.60 8.77 3.93
C ALA A 18 4.06 7.68 4.90
N ILE A 19 3.96 6.41 4.51
CA ILE A 19 4.34 5.26 5.32
C ILE A 19 5.86 5.27 5.53
N TYR A 20 6.63 5.46 4.45
CA TYR A 20 8.09 5.63 4.52
C TYR A 20 8.50 6.77 5.49
N ARG A 21 7.84 7.93 5.43
CA ARG A 21 8.19 9.10 6.25
C ARG A 21 7.74 9.00 7.71
N THR A 22 6.69 8.22 7.99
CA THR A 22 6.14 8.09 9.34
C THR A 22 6.64 6.84 10.07
N ARG A 23 7.25 5.87 9.36
CA ARG A 23 7.79 4.63 9.93
C ARG A 23 8.74 4.86 11.11
N MET A 24 9.59 5.88 11.06
CA MET A 24 10.52 6.18 12.17
C MET A 24 9.86 6.84 13.37
N ALA A 25 8.68 7.44 13.18
CA ALA A 25 7.95 8.17 14.22
C ALA A 25 6.86 7.32 14.91
N VAL A 26 6.63 6.10 14.44
CA VAL A 26 5.57 5.20 14.94
C VAL A 26 6.21 4.10 15.78
N ALA A 27 5.79 4.02 17.04
CA ALA A 27 6.18 2.93 17.93
C ALA A 27 5.54 1.60 17.47
N ASP A 28 6.24 0.50 17.72
CA ASP A 28 5.76 -0.83 17.35
C ASP A 28 4.43 -1.17 18.06
N GLY A 29 3.57 -1.95 17.41
CA GLY A 29 2.24 -2.33 17.87
C GLY A 29 1.18 -1.22 17.78
N ARG A 30 1.51 -0.03 17.29
CA ARG A 30 0.55 1.08 17.11
C ARG A 30 -0.18 1.00 15.77
N GLU A 31 -1.12 1.92 15.57
CA GLU A 31 -1.90 2.03 14.34
C GLU A 31 -1.69 3.39 13.67
N VAL A 32 -1.52 3.37 12.35
CA VAL A 32 -1.51 4.54 11.49
C VAL A 32 -2.78 4.53 10.66
N ILE A 33 -3.62 5.54 10.88
CA ILE A 33 -4.79 5.79 10.04
C ILE A 33 -4.41 6.82 8.97
N ILE A 34 -4.57 6.43 7.71
CA ILE A 34 -4.43 7.28 6.53
C ILE A 34 -5.83 7.68 6.09
N ILE A 35 -6.15 8.96 6.17
CA ILE A 35 -7.43 9.50 5.67
C ILE A 35 -7.19 10.05 4.28
N ALA A 36 -7.83 9.42 3.29
CA ALA A 36 -7.61 9.68 1.88
C ALA A 36 -8.95 9.69 1.11
N PRO A 37 -9.73 10.78 1.21
CA PRO A 37 -11.06 10.87 0.62
C PRO A 37 -11.05 10.77 -0.92
N SER A 38 -9.95 11.13 -1.58
CA SER A 38 -9.84 11.14 -3.05
C SER A 38 -9.13 9.92 -3.65
N ILE A 39 -8.74 8.94 -2.82
CA ILE A 39 -8.12 7.71 -3.32
C ILE A 39 -9.21 6.75 -3.78
N HIS A 40 -9.17 6.40 -5.06
CA HIS A 40 -10.12 5.46 -5.67
C HIS A 40 -9.47 4.25 -6.34
N LYS A 41 -8.13 4.22 -6.40
CA LYS A 41 -7.31 3.15 -6.98
C LYS A 41 -6.02 3.00 -6.17
N PHE A 42 -5.38 1.84 -6.24
CA PHE A 42 -4.10 1.60 -5.59
C PHE A 42 -2.93 1.95 -6.52
N GLY A 43 -2.94 1.41 -7.74
CA GLY A 43 -1.97 1.72 -8.77
C GLY A 43 -2.36 2.94 -9.60
N GLU A 44 -1.37 3.62 -10.17
CA GLU A 44 -1.58 4.62 -11.24
C GLU A 44 -2.00 3.92 -12.54
N GLU A 45 -1.39 2.76 -12.82
CA GLU A 45 -1.68 1.92 -13.96
C GLU A 45 -2.56 0.73 -13.54
N GLN A 46 -3.40 0.25 -14.47
CA GLN A 46 -4.36 -0.81 -14.19
C GLN A 46 -3.68 -2.13 -13.81
N GLU A 47 -2.55 -2.46 -14.43
CA GLU A 47 -1.78 -3.67 -14.11
C GLU A 47 -1.23 -3.64 -12.69
N ILE A 48 -0.58 -2.52 -12.31
CA ILE A 48 -0.06 -2.31 -10.96
C ILE A 48 -1.19 -2.33 -9.92
N ASP A 49 -2.34 -1.72 -10.22
CA ASP A 49 -3.53 -1.76 -9.36
C ASP A 49 -3.98 -3.20 -9.09
N MET A 50 -4.01 -4.05 -10.13
CA MET A 50 -4.37 -5.46 -10.00
C MET A 50 -3.34 -6.24 -9.18
N LEU A 51 -2.04 -6.01 -9.39
CA LEU A 51 -0.98 -6.66 -8.63
C LEU A 51 -1.03 -6.27 -7.14
N ILE A 52 -1.23 -4.99 -6.83
CA ILE A 52 -1.37 -4.53 -5.45
C ILE A 52 -2.62 -5.13 -4.80
N CYS A 53 -3.74 -5.22 -5.52
CA CYS A 53 -4.96 -5.86 -5.02
C CYS A 53 -4.77 -7.37 -4.78
N LYS A 54 -4.00 -8.04 -5.62
CA LYS A 54 -3.74 -9.49 -5.58
C LYS A 54 -2.82 -9.86 -4.42
N TYR A 55 -1.67 -9.19 -4.30
CA TYR A 55 -0.62 -9.58 -3.36
C TYR A 55 -0.72 -8.84 -2.02
N GLY A 56 -1.20 -7.60 -2.02
CA GLY A 56 -1.29 -6.77 -0.82
C GLY A 56 0.07 -6.40 -0.20
N TYR A 57 0.05 -5.46 0.74
CA TYR A 57 1.26 -5.02 1.45
C TYR A 57 1.58 -5.99 2.59
N CYS A 58 2.50 -6.94 2.36
CA CYS A 58 2.78 -8.06 3.28
C CYS A 58 4.23 -8.13 3.79
N GLY A 59 5.05 -7.13 3.48
CA GLY A 59 6.43 -7.04 3.96
C GLY A 59 7.42 -7.73 3.04
N LYS A 60 8.71 -7.58 3.34
CA LYS A 60 9.81 -7.96 2.45
C LYS A 60 9.84 -9.46 2.18
N GLU A 61 9.81 -10.28 3.23
CA GLU A 61 9.98 -11.73 3.10
C GLU A 61 8.86 -12.37 2.29
N ILE A 62 7.60 -12.04 2.60
CA ILE A 62 6.43 -12.57 1.90
C ILE A 62 6.40 -12.05 0.45
N THR A 63 6.72 -10.76 0.23
CA THR A 63 6.78 -10.22 -1.14
C THR A 63 7.87 -10.90 -1.96
N PHE A 64 9.02 -11.22 -1.36
CA PHE A 64 10.10 -11.93 -2.04
C PHE A 64 9.69 -13.35 -2.42
N ASP A 65 8.98 -14.06 -1.54
CA ASP A 65 8.41 -15.37 -1.84
C ASP A 65 7.40 -15.31 -3.01
N TYR A 66 6.52 -14.31 -3.03
CA TYR A 66 5.63 -14.07 -4.17
C TYR A 66 6.39 -13.77 -5.45
N LEU A 67 7.46 -12.98 -5.39
CA LEU A 67 8.30 -12.66 -6.53
C LEU A 67 8.97 -13.93 -7.09
N CYS A 68 9.47 -14.82 -6.24
CA CYS A 68 10.06 -16.08 -6.69
C CYS A 68 9.04 -17.03 -7.32
N LYS A 69 7.79 -17.03 -6.85
CA LYS A 69 6.76 -18.00 -7.25
C LYS A 69 5.88 -17.57 -8.40
N ASN A 70 5.77 -16.28 -8.71
CA ASN A 70 4.78 -15.76 -9.66
C ASN A 70 5.40 -14.90 -10.76
N LYS A 71 5.19 -15.30 -12.02
CA LYS A 71 5.72 -14.60 -13.21
C LYS A 71 5.21 -13.16 -13.36
N ASP A 72 3.93 -12.93 -13.06
CA ASP A 72 3.32 -11.59 -13.17
C ASP A 72 4.04 -10.54 -12.32
N LEU A 73 4.56 -10.94 -11.15
CA LEU A 73 5.34 -10.08 -10.27
C LEU A 73 6.82 -10.00 -10.70
N GLN A 74 7.37 -11.06 -11.30
CA GLN A 74 8.72 -11.05 -11.90
C GLN A 74 8.82 -10.10 -13.09
N GLU A 75 7.78 -10.04 -13.90
CA GLU A 75 7.66 -9.12 -15.03
C GLU A 75 7.40 -7.67 -14.56
N ASN A 76 6.97 -7.48 -13.31
CA ASN A 76 6.62 -6.19 -12.71
C ASN A 76 7.40 -5.92 -11.39
N ILE A 77 8.73 -5.92 -11.46
CA ILE A 77 9.62 -5.73 -10.29
C ILE A 77 9.33 -4.41 -9.54
N SER A 78 8.90 -3.37 -10.25
CA SER A 78 8.50 -2.09 -9.64
C SER A 78 7.31 -2.24 -8.68
N ALA A 79 6.35 -3.10 -8.99
CA ALA A 79 5.22 -3.43 -8.12
C ALA A 79 5.72 -4.18 -6.87
N ALA A 80 6.64 -5.14 -7.03
CA ALA A 80 7.25 -5.84 -5.90
C ALA A 80 7.96 -4.86 -4.95
N ALA A 81 8.79 -3.96 -5.48
CA ALA A 81 9.45 -2.93 -4.69
C ALA A 81 8.44 -2.02 -3.96
N HIS A 82 7.33 -1.69 -4.61
CA HIS A 82 6.27 -0.90 -4.00
C HIS A 82 5.57 -1.62 -2.84
N LEU A 83 5.29 -2.92 -2.98
CA LEU A 83 4.69 -3.73 -1.92
C LEU A 83 5.59 -3.79 -0.66
N ILE A 84 6.90 -3.91 -0.86
CA ILE A 84 7.88 -3.90 0.23
C ILE A 84 7.90 -2.52 0.90
N HIS A 85 8.03 -1.45 0.12
CA HIS A 85 8.13 -0.09 0.68
C HIS A 85 6.83 0.41 1.33
N GLY A 86 5.68 -0.07 0.85
CA GLY A 86 4.37 0.27 1.40
C GLY A 86 3.96 -0.58 2.61
N SER A 87 4.73 -1.60 2.97
CA SER A 87 4.44 -2.44 4.13
C SER A 87 5.04 -1.87 5.41
N SER A 88 4.40 -2.15 6.54
CA SER A 88 4.91 -1.86 7.88
C SER A 88 5.95 -2.87 8.37
N GLU A 89 6.19 -3.96 7.63
CA GLU A 89 6.97 -5.12 8.08
C GLU A 89 6.45 -5.68 9.42
N GLY A 90 5.12 -5.65 9.61
CA GLY A 90 4.47 -6.13 10.84
C GLY A 90 4.67 -5.24 12.08
N ARG A 91 5.38 -4.12 11.96
CA ARG A 91 5.70 -3.25 13.11
C ARG A 91 4.50 -2.47 13.62
N PHE A 92 3.61 -2.04 12.74
CA PHE A 92 2.41 -1.28 13.08
C PHE A 92 1.31 -1.56 12.06
N LYS A 93 0.07 -1.33 12.45
CA LYS A 93 -1.08 -1.55 11.58
C LYS A 93 -1.36 -0.30 10.74
N ILE A 94 -1.74 -0.48 9.48
CA ILE A 94 -2.11 0.62 8.58
C ILE A 94 -3.57 0.46 8.19
N SER A 95 -4.37 1.47 8.51
CA SER A 95 -5.78 1.54 8.15
C SER A 95 -6.01 2.69 7.17
N LEU A 96 -6.48 2.36 5.97
CA LEU A 96 -6.85 3.35 4.96
C LEU A 96 -8.34 3.67 5.06
N ALA A 97 -8.66 4.91 5.40
CA ALA A 97 -10.02 5.44 5.35
C ALA A 97 -10.21 6.22 4.04
N SER A 98 -10.76 5.53 3.04
CA SER A 98 -11.17 6.09 1.74
C SER A 98 -12.64 5.78 1.47
N PRO A 99 -13.32 6.49 0.55
CA PRO A 99 -14.68 6.16 0.17
C PRO A 99 -14.73 4.72 -0.38
N PRO A 100 -15.86 4.01 -0.21
CA PRO A 100 -16.02 2.67 -0.74
C PRO A 100 -15.84 2.71 -2.26
N THR A 101 -14.75 2.12 -2.74
CA THR A 101 -14.55 1.91 -4.18
C THR A 101 -15.28 0.63 -4.60
N LYS A 102 -15.62 0.50 -5.88
CA LYS A 102 -16.29 -0.70 -6.43
C LYS A 102 -15.55 -2.02 -6.17
N ARG A 103 -14.30 -1.99 -5.70
CA ARG A 103 -13.46 -3.16 -5.40
C ARG A 103 -13.22 -3.41 -3.90
N GLY A 104 -13.94 -2.72 -3.01
CA GLY A 104 -13.92 -3.05 -1.57
C GLY A 104 -12.58 -2.73 -0.89
N ILE A 105 -12.19 -1.45 -0.87
CA ILE A 105 -11.03 -0.97 -0.11
C ILE A 105 -11.45 -0.76 1.35
N ASN A 106 -11.64 -1.85 2.08
CA ASN A 106 -11.69 -1.88 3.54
C ASN A 106 -10.76 -3.01 4.01
N ARG A 107 -9.50 -2.96 3.55
CA ARG A 107 -8.47 -3.92 3.98
C ARG A 107 -7.58 -3.27 5.03
N LYS A 108 -7.41 -4.00 6.13
CA LYS A 108 -6.42 -3.71 7.17
C LYS A 108 -5.08 -4.21 6.62
N TYR A 109 -4.07 -3.35 6.58
CA TYR A 109 -2.72 -3.68 6.13
C TYR A 109 -1.75 -3.71 7.31
#